data_AF-A0A160VEP1-F1
#
_entry.id   AF-A0A160VEP1-F1
#
_cell.length_a   1.000
_cell.length_b   1.000
_cell.length_c   1.000
_cell.angle_alpha   90.00
_cell.angle_beta   90.00
_cell.angle_gamma   90.00
#
_symmetry.space_group_name_H-M   'P 1'
#
loop_
_entity.id
_entity.type
_entity.pdbx_description
1 polymer ?
#
loop_
_entity_poly.entity_id
_entity_poly.type
_entity_poly.pdbx_seq_one_letter_code
_entity_poly.pdbx_strand_id
1 'polypeptide(L)'
;MDRYVSQGGNRSDWNVAFAQNRSEEGTLLGYSLMQESVDQASYMYSDNQYLAEMSYLLGKPEEAKDFRSKADKLFDYINTCMFDTVTGFFYDIRIENKPLTNGCAGKPIVERGKGPEGWSPLFNGAATQENADAVVKVMKDTEEFNTYIPLGTAALSNPAFGPDIYWRGRVWIDQFYFGLKGMDKYGYKEDAVKMARAFFDNADGLIQDDPIRENYNPLTGEQQGAPNFSWSAAHLYMLYNDFFTSD
;
A
#
# COMPACT_ATOMS: atom_id res chain seq x y z
N MET A 1 18.35 0.30 12.88
CA MET A 1 19.28 1.36 12.42
C MET A 1 20.73 0.90 12.42
N ASP A 2 21.32 0.47 13.55
CA ASP A 2 22.75 0.10 13.58
C ASP A 2 23.09 -1.06 12.63
N ARG A 3 22.21 -2.07 12.55
CA ARG A 3 22.33 -3.16 11.57
C ARG A 3 22.36 -2.65 10.12
N TYR A 4 21.48 -1.72 9.75
CA TYR A 4 21.42 -1.15 8.40
C TYR A 4 22.72 -0.42 8.04
N VAL A 5 23.27 0.36 8.97
CA VAL A 5 24.56 1.06 8.78
C VAL A 5 25.72 0.07 8.66
N SER A 6 25.74 -1.00 9.47
CA SER A 6 26.77 -2.04 9.37
C SER A 6 26.78 -2.80 8.04
N GLN A 7 25.67 -2.76 7.30
CA GLN A 7 25.51 -3.37 5.98
C GLN A 7 25.79 -2.38 4.82
N GLY A 8 26.27 -1.17 5.13
CA GLY A 8 26.69 -0.17 4.15
C GLY A 8 25.65 0.94 3.87
N GLY A 9 24.49 0.91 4.54
CA GLY A 9 23.50 1.98 4.45
C GLY A 9 23.90 3.24 5.21
N ASN A 10 23.31 4.39 4.88
CA ASN A 10 23.56 5.65 5.58
C ASN A 10 22.38 6.01 6.51
N ARG A 11 22.66 6.48 7.73
CA ARG A 11 21.60 6.95 8.64
C ARG A 11 20.74 8.03 8.00
N SER A 12 21.32 8.88 7.14
CA SER A 12 20.59 9.94 6.45
C SER A 12 19.51 9.42 5.50
N ASP A 13 19.58 8.17 5.05
CA ASP A 13 18.59 7.57 4.14
C ASP A 13 17.20 7.51 4.80
N TRP A 14 17.17 7.48 6.13
CA TRP A 14 15.97 7.46 6.97
C TRP A 14 15.46 8.86 7.35
N ASN A 15 16.17 9.93 6.99
CA ASN A 15 15.68 11.28 7.25
C ASN A 15 14.59 11.63 6.23
N VAL A 16 13.44 12.07 6.73
CA VAL A 16 12.37 12.65 5.92
C VAL A 16 12.40 14.15 6.13
N ALA A 17 12.79 14.89 5.09
CA ALA A 17 12.77 16.35 5.12
C ALA A 17 11.32 16.87 5.06
N PHE A 18 11.13 18.15 5.40
CA PHE A 18 9.82 18.76 5.54
C PHE A 18 9.81 20.16 4.95
N ALA A 19 8.70 20.58 4.35
CA ALA A 19 8.54 21.89 3.74
C ALA A 19 7.24 22.58 4.17
N GLN A 20 7.25 23.91 4.11
CA GLN A 20 6.06 24.75 4.27
C GLN A 20 5.37 24.95 2.93
N ASN A 21 4.06 24.79 2.90
CA ASN A 21 3.23 25.09 1.75
C ASN A 21 2.68 26.51 1.91
N ARG A 22 2.93 27.38 0.94
CA ARG A 22 2.44 28.77 0.94
C ARG A 22 1.67 29.07 -0.33
N SER A 23 0.66 29.93 -0.22
CA SER A 23 -0.03 30.49 -1.40
C SER A 23 0.89 31.44 -2.17
N GLU A 24 0.46 31.89 -3.36
CA GLU A 24 1.18 32.89 -4.15
C GLU A 24 1.37 34.22 -3.39
N GLU A 25 0.41 34.58 -2.52
CA GLU A 25 0.48 35.76 -1.64
C GLU A 25 1.30 35.52 -0.37
N GLY A 26 1.89 34.33 -0.19
CA GLY A 26 2.76 33.99 0.92
C GLY A 26 2.05 33.51 2.20
N THR A 27 0.72 33.33 2.17
CA THR A 27 -0.04 32.80 3.31
C THR A 27 0.36 31.35 3.57
N LEU A 28 0.63 31.00 4.83
CA LEU A 28 0.93 29.62 5.21
C LEU A 28 -0.33 28.76 5.10
N LEU A 29 -0.29 27.76 4.22
CA LEU A 29 -1.39 26.82 3.98
C LEU A 29 -1.24 25.54 4.81
N GLY A 30 0.00 25.18 5.14
CA GLY A 30 0.31 23.95 5.86
C GLY A 30 1.71 23.48 5.54
N TYR A 31 1.88 22.15 5.53
CA TYR A 31 3.18 21.53 5.36
C TYR A 31 3.08 20.23 4.58
N SER A 32 4.20 19.83 3.98
CA SER A 32 4.35 18.53 3.33
C SER A 32 5.65 17.87 3.78
N LEU A 33 5.63 16.54 3.83
CA LEU A 33 6.87 15.77 3.73
C LEU A 33 7.53 16.11 2.39
N MET A 34 8.86 16.16 2.34
CA MET A 34 9.61 16.18 1.07
C MET A 34 9.65 14.76 0.47
N GLN A 35 8.48 14.16 0.35
CA GLN A 35 8.23 12.79 -0.05
C GLN A 35 6.81 12.73 -0.63
N GLU A 36 6.66 12.05 -1.76
CA GLU A 36 5.37 11.74 -2.36
C GLU A 36 5.10 10.25 -2.13
N SER A 37 4.01 9.95 -1.44
CA SER A 37 3.70 8.57 -1.05
C SER A 37 2.88 7.84 -2.11
N VAL A 38 3.26 6.60 -2.41
CA VAL A 38 2.67 5.84 -3.51
C VAL A 38 1.26 5.36 -3.18
N ASP A 39 0.98 5.07 -1.91
CA ASP A 39 -0.38 4.80 -1.44
C ASP A 39 -1.27 6.04 -1.59
N GLN A 40 -0.78 7.21 -1.18
CA GLN A 40 -1.49 8.48 -1.32
C GLN A 40 -1.79 8.82 -2.79
N ALA A 41 -0.81 8.68 -3.67
CA ALA A 41 -1.01 8.89 -5.11
C ALA A 41 -2.04 7.93 -5.70
N SER A 42 -2.02 6.66 -5.25
CA SER A 42 -2.98 5.63 -5.68
C SER A 42 -4.40 5.91 -5.16
N TYR A 43 -4.55 6.37 -3.92
CA TYR A 43 -5.85 6.83 -3.42
C TYR A 43 -6.35 8.06 -4.17
N MET A 44 -5.47 9.00 -4.52
CA MET A 44 -5.83 10.17 -5.34
C MET A 44 -6.23 9.76 -6.77
N TYR A 45 -5.61 8.72 -7.33
CA TYR A 45 -6.05 8.14 -8.60
C TYR A 45 -7.49 7.63 -8.47
N SER A 46 -7.77 6.85 -7.43
CA SER A 46 -9.12 6.32 -7.19
C SER A 46 -10.15 7.42 -6.91
N ASP A 47 -9.77 8.48 -6.19
CA ASP A 47 -10.61 9.66 -5.93
C ASP A 47 -11.04 10.31 -7.25
N ASN A 48 -10.09 10.57 -8.16
CA ASN A 48 -10.40 11.12 -9.47
C ASN A 48 -11.28 10.17 -10.32
N GLN A 49 -11.06 8.85 -10.26
CA GLN A 49 -11.92 7.89 -10.95
C GLN A 49 -13.36 7.93 -10.43
N TYR A 50 -13.56 7.93 -9.11
CA TYR A 50 -14.89 7.98 -8.51
C TYR A 50 -15.57 9.33 -8.72
N LEU A 51 -14.84 10.46 -8.62
CA LEU A 51 -15.39 11.78 -8.92
C LEU A 51 -15.79 11.90 -10.40
N ALA A 52 -15.05 11.26 -11.31
CA ALA A 52 -15.45 11.20 -12.71
C ALA A 52 -16.75 10.41 -12.90
N GLU A 53 -16.90 9.27 -12.23
CA GLU A 53 -18.11 8.46 -12.26
C GLU A 53 -19.32 9.22 -11.69
N MET A 54 -19.16 9.82 -10.51
CA MET A 54 -20.20 10.65 -9.88
C MET A 54 -20.60 11.83 -10.78
N SER A 55 -19.62 12.53 -11.36
CA SER A 55 -19.88 13.66 -12.27
C SER A 55 -20.67 13.21 -13.50
N TYR A 56 -20.34 12.04 -14.07
CA TYR A 56 -21.09 11.47 -15.17
C TYR A 56 -22.54 11.15 -14.78
N LEU A 57 -22.77 10.50 -13.63
CA LEU A 57 -24.10 10.19 -13.11
C LEU A 57 -24.95 11.44 -12.85
N LEU A 58 -24.32 12.54 -12.48
CA LEU A 58 -24.97 13.84 -12.24
C LEU A 58 -25.17 14.67 -13.52
N GLY A 59 -24.84 14.15 -14.69
CA GLY A 59 -25.01 14.86 -15.97
C GLY A 59 -23.97 15.97 -16.19
N LYS A 60 -22.76 15.83 -15.62
CA LYS A 60 -21.65 16.78 -15.73
C LYS A 60 -20.47 16.19 -16.52
N PRO A 61 -20.60 15.98 -17.84
CA PRO A 61 -19.63 15.24 -18.64
C PRO A 61 -18.26 15.93 -18.76
N GLU A 62 -18.20 17.26 -18.78
CA GLU A 62 -16.92 17.98 -18.84
C GLU A 62 -16.13 17.87 -17.52
N GLU A 63 -16.80 17.93 -16.36
CA GLU A 63 -16.18 17.66 -15.06
C GLU A 63 -15.66 16.21 -15.00
N ALA A 64 -16.47 15.25 -15.48
CA ALA A 64 -16.06 13.85 -15.55
C ALA A 64 -14.81 13.65 -16.42
N LYS A 65 -14.72 14.34 -17.56
CA LYS A 65 -13.56 14.29 -18.45
C LYS A 65 -12.31 14.90 -17.81
N ASP A 66 -12.44 16.01 -17.09
CA ASP A 66 -11.32 16.62 -16.36
C ASP A 66 -10.76 15.68 -15.28
N PHE A 67 -11.63 15.08 -14.46
CA PHE A 67 -11.22 14.10 -13.45
C PHE A 67 -10.54 12.87 -14.07
N ARG A 68 -11.05 12.33 -15.19
CA ARG A 68 -10.36 11.24 -15.91
C ARG A 68 -8.97 11.63 -16.37
N SER A 69 -8.81 12.83 -16.95
CA SER A 69 -7.49 13.30 -17.37
C SER A 69 -6.51 13.45 -16.20
N LYS A 70 -6.98 13.84 -15.01
CA LYS A 70 -6.16 13.88 -13.79
C LYS A 70 -5.78 12.46 -13.33
N ALA A 71 -6.71 11.52 -13.36
CA ALA A 71 -6.42 10.12 -13.06
C ALA A 71 -5.39 9.53 -14.04
N ASP A 72 -5.50 9.80 -15.35
CA ASP A 72 -4.54 9.33 -16.35
C ASP A 72 -3.13 9.85 -16.07
N LYS A 73 -2.99 11.12 -15.67
CA LYS A 73 -1.69 11.68 -15.27
C LYS A 73 -1.11 10.99 -14.03
N LEU A 74 -1.96 10.69 -13.04
CA LEU A 74 -1.53 9.95 -11.84
C LEU A 74 -1.13 8.52 -12.18
N PHE A 75 -1.87 7.85 -13.08
CA PHE A 75 -1.51 6.52 -13.57
C PHE A 75 -0.11 6.52 -14.18
N ASP A 76 0.16 7.43 -15.11
CA ASP A 76 1.47 7.54 -15.76
C ASP A 76 2.58 7.85 -14.74
N TYR A 77 2.32 8.78 -13.81
CA TYR A 77 3.28 9.19 -12.79
C TYR A 77 3.62 8.04 -11.82
N ILE A 78 2.62 7.31 -11.32
CA ILE A 78 2.81 6.17 -10.41
C ILE A 78 3.67 5.10 -11.09
N ASN A 79 3.33 4.70 -12.32
CA ASN A 79 4.06 3.64 -13.03
C ASN A 79 5.46 4.07 -13.50
N THR A 80 5.68 5.35 -13.77
CA THR A 80 6.98 5.87 -14.23
C THR A 80 7.93 6.18 -13.07
N CYS A 81 7.39 6.76 -11.99
CA CYS A 81 8.20 7.36 -10.93
C CYS A 81 8.31 6.50 -9.68
N MET A 82 7.27 5.74 -9.35
CA MET A 82 7.17 5.04 -8.07
C MET A 82 7.46 3.54 -8.18
N PHE A 83 7.49 2.98 -9.40
CA PHE A 83 7.88 1.59 -9.62
C PHE A 83 9.39 1.45 -9.80
N ASP A 84 10.02 0.56 -9.03
CA ASP A 84 11.39 0.15 -9.25
C ASP A 84 11.46 -1.19 -9.97
N THR A 85 11.96 -1.17 -11.21
CA THR A 85 12.06 -2.36 -12.07
C THR A 85 13.09 -3.38 -11.58
N VAL A 86 14.06 -2.98 -10.74
CA VAL A 86 15.10 -3.87 -10.23
C VAL A 86 14.56 -4.79 -9.13
N THR A 87 13.79 -4.21 -8.21
CA THR A 87 13.17 -4.94 -7.09
C THR A 87 11.77 -5.46 -7.43
N GLY A 88 11.16 -4.98 -8.52
CA GLY A 88 9.84 -5.40 -9.00
C GLY A 88 8.70 -4.92 -8.09
N PHE A 89 8.83 -3.73 -7.50
CA PHE A 89 7.90 -3.24 -6.48
C PHE A 89 7.73 -1.71 -6.53
N PHE A 90 6.64 -1.22 -5.94
CA PHE A 90 6.37 0.21 -5.82
C PHE A 90 6.84 0.77 -4.47
N TYR A 91 7.27 2.03 -4.48
CA TYR A 91 7.77 2.76 -3.32
C TYR A 91 7.38 4.23 -3.41
N ASP A 92 7.34 4.88 -2.25
CA ASP A 92 7.39 6.34 -2.16
C ASP A 92 8.63 6.89 -2.88
N ILE A 93 8.55 8.14 -3.32
CA ILE A 93 9.70 8.89 -3.87
C ILE A 93 10.02 10.10 -3.02
N ARG A 94 11.29 10.52 -3.01
CA ARG A 94 11.68 11.80 -2.41
C ARG A 94 11.26 12.95 -3.32
N ILE A 95 10.95 14.10 -2.73
CA ILE A 95 10.97 15.37 -3.46
C ILE A 95 12.40 15.90 -3.39
N GLU A 96 13.18 15.67 -4.45
CA GLU A 96 14.55 16.15 -4.55
C GLU A 96 14.59 17.66 -4.86
N ASN A 97 15.73 18.30 -4.62
CA ASN A 97 15.91 19.74 -4.89
C ASN A 97 15.67 20.11 -6.37
N LYS A 98 15.86 19.14 -7.27
CA LYS A 98 15.56 19.25 -8.69
C LYS A 98 14.89 17.96 -9.13
N PRO A 99 13.78 18.03 -9.90
CA PRO A 99 13.19 16.84 -10.50
C PRO A 99 14.19 16.09 -11.39
N LEU A 100 13.96 14.80 -11.54
CA LEU A 100 14.68 13.96 -12.49
C LEU A 100 14.35 14.37 -13.94
N THR A 101 15.17 13.93 -14.88
CA THR A 101 15.01 14.29 -16.32
C THR A 101 13.72 13.75 -16.94
N ASN A 102 13.14 12.71 -16.37
CA ASN A 102 11.84 12.14 -16.76
C ASN A 102 10.64 12.84 -16.10
N GLY A 103 10.86 13.88 -15.31
CA GLY A 103 9.81 14.66 -14.65
C GLY A 103 9.40 14.17 -13.25
N CYS A 104 9.94 13.04 -12.78
CA CYS A 104 9.69 12.55 -11.42
C CYS A 104 10.33 13.45 -10.37
N ALA A 105 9.67 13.66 -9.23
CA ALA A 105 10.20 14.49 -8.14
C ALA A 105 11.50 13.96 -7.53
N GLY A 106 11.74 12.65 -7.62
CA GLY A 106 12.95 11.97 -7.15
C GLY A 106 12.88 10.48 -7.42
N LYS A 107 13.84 9.73 -6.87
CA LYS A 107 13.93 8.27 -7.03
C LYS A 107 13.04 7.52 -6.04
N PRO A 108 12.57 6.30 -6.40
CA PRO A 108 11.99 5.34 -5.45
C PRO A 108 12.88 5.11 -4.24
N ILE A 109 12.30 5.13 -3.03
CA ILE A 109 13.01 4.97 -1.75
C ILE A 109 13.16 3.47 -1.42
N VAL A 110 13.84 2.75 -2.31
CA VAL A 110 14.00 1.28 -2.24
C VAL A 110 14.73 0.82 -0.98
N GLU A 111 15.64 1.64 -0.48
CA GLU A 111 16.54 1.30 0.63
C GLU A 111 15.85 1.29 2.00
N ARG A 112 14.62 1.79 2.10
CA ARG A 112 13.78 1.65 3.30
C ARG A 112 12.97 0.35 3.33
N GLY A 113 13.08 -0.45 2.27
CA GLY A 113 12.42 -1.73 2.15
C GLY A 113 10.97 -1.62 1.67
N LYS A 114 10.36 -2.78 1.47
CA LYS A 114 9.01 -2.93 0.93
C LYS A 114 7.97 -2.86 2.05
N GLY A 115 6.85 -2.20 1.80
CA GLY A 115 5.67 -2.21 2.66
C GLY A 115 4.36 -2.31 1.86
N PRO A 116 3.20 -2.22 2.55
CA PRO A 116 1.89 -2.40 1.97
C PRO A 116 1.52 -1.30 0.97
N GLU A 117 2.17 -0.14 1.04
CA GLU A 117 2.03 0.93 0.06
C GLU A 117 2.30 0.44 -1.37
N GLY A 118 3.15 -0.57 -1.53
CA GLY A 118 3.55 -1.06 -2.84
C GLY A 118 2.48 -1.87 -3.59
N TRP A 119 1.43 -2.35 -2.92
CA TRP A 119 0.25 -2.93 -3.59
C TRP A 119 -0.95 -1.97 -3.63
N SER A 120 -0.82 -0.76 -3.10
CA SER A 120 -1.86 0.26 -3.24
C SER A 120 -2.16 0.62 -4.71
N PRO A 121 -1.17 0.69 -5.63
CA PRO A 121 -1.46 0.83 -7.05
C PRO A 121 -2.33 -0.29 -7.62
N LEU A 122 -2.17 -1.53 -7.16
CA LEU A 122 -3.00 -2.66 -7.60
C LEU A 122 -4.41 -2.53 -7.04
N PHE A 123 -4.55 -2.28 -5.74
CA PHE A 123 -5.86 -2.09 -5.10
C PHE A 123 -6.69 -1.02 -5.81
N ASN A 124 -6.06 0.14 -6.08
CA ASN A 124 -6.72 1.29 -6.69
C ASN A 124 -6.86 1.18 -8.22
N GLY A 125 -6.24 0.19 -8.87
CA GLY A 125 -6.25 0.05 -10.34
C GLY A 125 -5.33 1.01 -11.08
N ALA A 126 -4.34 1.56 -10.39
CA ALA A 126 -3.36 2.50 -10.92
C ALA A 126 -2.09 1.84 -11.46
N ALA A 127 -1.97 0.50 -11.42
CA ALA A 127 -0.82 -0.23 -11.96
C ALA A 127 -1.07 -0.68 -13.41
N THR A 128 -0.01 -0.76 -14.22
CA THR A 128 -0.03 -1.57 -15.44
C THR A 128 -0.11 -3.07 -15.08
N GLN A 129 -0.56 -3.91 -16.02
CA GLN A 129 -0.56 -5.36 -15.79
C GLN A 129 0.85 -5.90 -15.51
N GLU A 130 1.85 -5.46 -16.27
CA GLU A 130 3.26 -5.88 -16.08
C GLU A 130 3.78 -5.55 -14.67
N ASN A 131 3.52 -4.33 -14.20
CA ASN A 131 3.93 -3.93 -12.85
C ASN A 131 3.14 -4.69 -11.77
N ALA A 132 1.86 -4.95 -12.00
CA ALA A 132 1.04 -5.76 -11.10
C ALA A 132 1.56 -7.21 -10.99
N ASP A 133 1.91 -7.84 -12.12
CA ASP A 133 2.45 -9.20 -12.14
C ASP A 133 3.76 -9.29 -11.33
N ALA A 134 4.62 -8.27 -11.42
CA ALA A 134 5.85 -8.16 -10.64
C ALA A 134 5.57 -8.01 -9.13
N VAL A 135 4.64 -7.14 -8.75
CA VAL A 135 4.24 -6.92 -7.35
C VAL A 135 3.63 -8.18 -6.75
N VAL A 136 2.74 -8.86 -7.47
CA VAL A 136 2.10 -10.10 -6.99
C VAL A 136 3.13 -11.20 -6.77
N LYS A 137 4.17 -11.28 -7.61
CA LYS A 137 5.29 -12.20 -7.37
C LYS A 137 5.97 -11.94 -6.03
N VAL A 138 6.21 -10.68 -5.68
CA VAL A 138 6.79 -10.29 -4.38
C VAL A 138 5.82 -10.58 -3.23
N MET A 139 4.53 -10.27 -3.39
CA MET A 139 3.51 -10.55 -2.37
C MET A 139 3.42 -12.05 -2.02
N LYS A 140 3.63 -12.92 -3.01
CA LYS A 140 3.59 -14.39 -2.88
C LYS A 140 4.90 -15.00 -2.40
N ASP A 141 5.98 -14.23 -2.31
CA ASP A 141 7.29 -14.71 -1.87
C ASP A 141 7.31 -14.90 -0.35
N THR A 142 7.71 -16.09 0.09
CA THR A 142 7.81 -16.46 1.51
C THR A 142 8.96 -15.76 2.24
N GLU A 143 9.93 -15.22 1.50
CA GLU A 143 11.01 -14.39 2.04
C GLU A 143 10.64 -12.90 2.08
N GLU A 144 9.41 -12.54 1.67
CA GLU A 144 8.92 -11.16 1.64
C GLU A 144 7.62 -11.01 2.45
N PHE A 145 6.46 -11.31 1.86
CA PHE A 145 5.14 -11.04 2.46
C PHE A 145 4.27 -12.28 2.65
N ASN A 146 4.61 -13.44 2.08
CA ASN A 146 3.83 -14.67 2.23
C ASN A 146 4.24 -15.42 3.51
N THR A 147 4.03 -14.75 4.64
CA THR A 147 4.31 -15.22 6.01
C THR A 147 3.19 -16.09 6.57
N TYR A 148 3.29 -16.52 7.84
CA TYR A 148 2.28 -17.34 8.51
C TYR A 148 0.88 -16.68 8.50
N ILE A 149 0.82 -15.39 8.85
CA ILE A 149 -0.25 -14.49 8.40
C ILE A 149 0.33 -13.60 7.30
N PRO A 150 -0.13 -13.70 6.05
CA PRO A 150 0.49 -13.00 4.92
C PRO A 150 0.15 -11.51 4.86
N LEU A 151 0.92 -10.76 4.05
CA LEU A 151 0.76 -9.34 3.70
C LEU A 151 0.82 -8.38 4.89
N GLY A 152 1.85 -8.53 5.73
CA GLY A 152 2.15 -7.61 6.83
C GLY A 152 2.61 -6.22 6.37
N THR A 153 2.64 -5.26 7.30
CA THR A 153 2.96 -3.85 6.98
C THR A 153 4.44 -3.59 6.67
N ALA A 154 5.27 -4.62 6.64
CA ALA A 154 6.63 -4.56 6.12
C ALA A 154 7.05 -5.97 5.72
N ALA A 155 7.74 -6.11 4.60
CA ALA A 155 8.29 -7.40 4.20
C ALA A 155 9.32 -7.90 5.21
N LEU A 156 9.57 -9.22 5.26
CA LEU A 156 10.65 -9.81 6.06
C LEU A 156 12.03 -9.23 5.70
N SER A 157 12.22 -8.85 4.43
CA SER A 157 13.45 -8.21 3.93
C SER A 157 13.60 -6.74 4.36
N ASN A 158 12.54 -6.10 4.88
CA ASN A 158 12.58 -4.69 5.24
C ASN A 158 13.60 -4.44 6.36
N PRO A 159 14.55 -3.50 6.21
CA PRO A 159 15.60 -3.27 7.22
C PRO A 159 15.09 -2.86 8.61
N ALA A 160 13.85 -2.39 8.69
CA ALA A 160 13.16 -2.00 9.92
C ALA A 160 12.05 -2.98 10.35
N PHE A 161 11.98 -4.16 9.73
CA PHE A 161 11.04 -5.21 10.09
C PHE A 161 11.15 -5.59 11.57
N GLY A 162 10.01 -5.73 12.21
CA GLY A 162 9.86 -6.39 13.51
C GLY A 162 8.46 -6.98 13.62
N PRO A 163 8.32 -8.28 13.93
CA PRO A 163 7.03 -8.98 13.84
C PRO A 163 5.99 -8.44 14.84
N ASP A 164 6.43 -7.80 15.92
CA ASP A 164 5.56 -7.18 16.93
C ASP A 164 5.33 -5.68 16.72
N ILE A 165 5.89 -5.08 15.67
CA ILE A 165 5.79 -3.64 15.42
C ILE A 165 4.56 -3.35 14.55
N TYR A 166 3.67 -2.50 15.06
CA TYR A 166 2.38 -2.16 14.46
C TYR A 166 2.43 -1.86 12.95
N TRP A 167 3.31 -0.95 12.52
CA TRP A 167 3.41 -0.51 11.12
C TRP A 167 4.75 -0.88 10.48
N ARG A 168 5.45 -1.89 11.02
CA ARG A 168 6.69 -2.43 10.44
C ARG A 168 6.79 -3.94 10.56
N GLY A 169 5.65 -4.64 10.48
CA GLY A 169 5.63 -6.11 10.41
C GLY A 169 4.26 -6.69 10.66
N ARG A 170 3.51 -6.18 11.64
CA ARG A 170 2.17 -6.70 11.96
C ARG A 170 1.22 -6.62 10.76
N VAL A 171 0.28 -7.55 10.69
CA VAL A 171 -0.73 -7.64 9.63
C VAL A 171 -2.00 -6.95 10.10
N TRP A 172 -2.42 -5.94 9.35
CA TRP A 172 -3.72 -5.30 9.54
C TRP A 172 -4.69 -5.75 8.45
N ILE A 173 -5.95 -5.94 8.84
CA ILE A 173 -6.95 -6.59 8.00
C ILE A 173 -7.32 -5.74 6.78
N ASP A 174 -7.28 -4.41 6.91
CA ASP A 174 -7.46 -3.47 5.80
C ASP A 174 -6.36 -3.61 4.75
N GLN A 175 -5.08 -3.55 5.15
CA GLN A 175 -3.94 -3.67 4.23
C GLN A 175 -3.91 -5.05 3.56
N PHE A 176 -4.21 -6.09 4.33
CA PHE A 176 -4.36 -7.45 3.83
C PHE A 176 -5.46 -7.53 2.77
N TYR A 177 -6.66 -7.02 3.07
CA TYR A 177 -7.78 -6.98 2.13
C TYR A 177 -7.45 -6.18 0.86
N PHE A 178 -6.80 -5.02 0.98
CA PHE A 178 -6.36 -4.24 -0.18
C PHE A 178 -5.41 -5.03 -1.08
N GLY A 179 -4.48 -5.78 -0.49
CA GLY A 179 -3.60 -6.68 -1.22
C GLY A 179 -4.39 -7.75 -1.99
N LEU A 180 -5.32 -8.44 -1.32
CA LEU A 180 -6.16 -9.46 -1.96
C LEU A 180 -7.03 -8.90 -3.09
N LYS A 181 -7.66 -7.73 -2.88
CA LYS A 181 -8.45 -7.04 -3.91
C LYS A 181 -7.60 -6.57 -5.07
N GLY A 182 -6.38 -6.12 -4.81
CA GLY A 182 -5.40 -5.80 -5.85
C GLY A 182 -5.04 -7.04 -6.68
N MET A 183 -4.73 -8.16 -6.03
CA MET A 183 -4.47 -9.44 -6.70
C MET A 183 -5.66 -9.88 -7.57
N ASP A 184 -6.88 -9.88 -7.01
CA ASP A 184 -8.13 -10.21 -7.71
C ASP A 184 -8.34 -9.33 -8.96
N LYS A 185 -8.19 -8.01 -8.81
CA LYS A 185 -8.36 -7.03 -9.90
C LYS A 185 -7.43 -7.30 -11.10
N TYR A 186 -6.26 -7.85 -10.86
CA TYR A 186 -5.25 -8.12 -11.89
C TYR A 186 -5.16 -9.61 -12.29
N GLY A 187 -6.18 -10.41 -11.98
CA GLY A 187 -6.32 -11.78 -12.49
C GLY A 187 -5.79 -12.89 -11.57
N TYR A 188 -5.42 -12.56 -10.32
CA TYR A 188 -4.85 -13.48 -9.35
C TYR A 188 -5.84 -13.91 -8.26
N LYS A 189 -7.14 -14.02 -8.61
CA LYS A 189 -8.20 -14.38 -7.65
C LYS A 189 -7.93 -15.69 -6.90
N GLU A 190 -7.44 -16.71 -7.58
CA GLU A 190 -7.14 -18.00 -6.94
C GLU A 190 -6.05 -17.89 -5.88
N ASP A 191 -5.01 -17.11 -6.13
CA ASP A 191 -3.95 -16.85 -5.14
C ASP A 191 -4.47 -16.01 -3.98
N ALA A 192 -5.32 -15.01 -4.27
CA ALA A 192 -5.97 -14.20 -3.24
C ALA A 192 -6.84 -15.04 -2.30
N VAL A 193 -7.64 -15.97 -2.85
CA VAL A 193 -8.44 -16.92 -2.05
C VAL A 193 -7.56 -17.84 -1.20
N LYS A 194 -6.43 -18.32 -1.72
CA LYS A 194 -5.48 -19.14 -0.93
C LYS A 194 -4.91 -18.35 0.24
N MET A 195 -4.50 -17.11 0.02
CA MET A 195 -3.99 -16.23 1.10
C MET A 195 -5.10 -15.88 2.11
N ALA A 196 -6.32 -15.64 1.66
CA ALA A 196 -7.48 -15.44 2.53
C ALA A 196 -7.69 -16.65 3.45
N ARG A 197 -7.67 -17.87 2.90
CA ARG A 197 -7.79 -19.11 3.68
C ARG A 197 -6.65 -19.26 4.69
N ALA A 198 -5.41 -18.97 4.29
CA ALA A 198 -4.28 -18.97 5.21
C ALA A 198 -4.49 -17.98 6.37
N PHE A 199 -5.00 -16.77 6.12
CA PHE A 199 -5.37 -15.85 7.18
C PHE A 199 -6.46 -16.44 8.10
N PHE A 200 -7.51 -17.03 7.53
CA PHE A 200 -8.62 -17.61 8.30
C PHE A 200 -8.18 -18.76 9.20
N ASP A 201 -7.32 -19.64 8.70
CA ASP A 201 -6.84 -20.83 9.42
C ASP A 201 -5.84 -20.48 10.55
N ASN A 202 -5.12 -19.38 10.40
CA ASN A 202 -3.97 -19.05 11.25
C ASN A 202 -4.17 -17.85 12.19
N ALA A 203 -5.14 -16.96 11.92
CA ALA A 203 -5.37 -15.75 12.73
C ALA A 203 -5.97 -16.11 14.10
N ASP A 204 -5.21 -15.86 15.16
CA ASP A 204 -5.61 -16.20 16.52
C ASP A 204 -6.91 -15.49 16.94
N GLY A 205 -7.77 -16.21 17.65
CA GLY A 205 -9.07 -15.71 18.12
C GLY A 205 -10.15 -15.53 17.04
N LEU A 206 -9.85 -15.65 15.73
CA LEU A 206 -10.82 -15.31 14.67
C LEU A 206 -12.06 -16.23 14.67
N ILE A 207 -11.87 -17.53 14.90
CA ILE A 207 -12.94 -18.54 14.96
C ILE A 207 -13.41 -18.84 16.39
N GLN A 208 -13.04 -17.98 17.34
CA GLN A 208 -13.39 -18.09 18.75
C GLN A 208 -14.38 -16.99 19.14
N ASP A 209 -14.78 -16.95 20.41
CA ASP A 209 -15.71 -15.93 20.95
C ASP A 209 -14.99 -14.64 21.40
N ASP A 210 -13.74 -14.45 20.95
CA ASP A 210 -12.92 -13.30 21.30
C ASP A 210 -13.38 -12.01 20.58
N PRO A 211 -13.20 -10.83 21.19
CA PRO A 211 -13.49 -9.57 20.51
C PRO A 211 -12.48 -9.32 19.39
N ILE A 212 -12.96 -8.88 18.23
CA ILE A 212 -12.12 -8.47 17.08
C ILE A 212 -11.10 -7.40 17.49
N ARG A 213 -9.83 -7.61 17.15
CA ARG A 213 -8.71 -6.69 17.43
C ARG A 213 -8.16 -6.01 16.17
N GLU A 214 -7.07 -5.26 16.33
CA GLU A 214 -6.50 -4.41 15.29
C GLU A 214 -5.64 -5.18 14.28
N ASN A 215 -4.71 -5.99 14.77
CA ASN A 215 -3.65 -6.56 13.95
C ASN A 215 -3.05 -7.86 14.52
N TYR A 216 -2.27 -8.55 13.70
CA TYR A 216 -1.71 -9.88 14.00
C TYR A 216 -0.19 -9.91 13.81
N ASN A 217 0.52 -10.68 14.63
CA ASN A 217 1.94 -10.97 14.40
C ASN A 217 2.06 -11.85 13.14
N PRO A 218 2.88 -11.48 12.13
CA PRO A 218 2.93 -12.17 10.85
C PRO A 218 3.55 -13.57 10.94
N LEU A 219 4.27 -13.87 12.02
CA LEU A 219 4.98 -15.13 12.22
C LEU A 219 4.25 -16.11 13.13
N THR A 220 3.36 -15.62 14.00
CA THR A 220 2.69 -16.45 15.03
C THR A 220 1.17 -16.38 14.97
N GLY A 221 0.59 -15.37 14.33
CA GLY A 221 -0.85 -15.13 14.34
C GLY A 221 -1.37 -14.44 15.61
N GLU A 222 -0.49 -14.08 16.56
CA GLU A 222 -0.91 -13.45 17.83
C GLU A 222 -1.55 -12.06 17.59
N GLN A 223 -2.79 -11.91 18.04
CA GLN A 223 -3.58 -10.68 17.95
C GLN A 223 -3.11 -9.59 18.95
N GLN A 224 -3.17 -8.32 18.54
CA GLN A 224 -2.91 -7.17 19.42
C GLN A 224 -3.85 -6.00 19.08
N GLY A 225 -3.97 -5.05 20.00
CA GLY A 225 -4.72 -3.81 19.83
C GLY A 225 -6.05 -3.77 20.57
N ALA A 226 -6.76 -2.68 20.39
CA ALA A 226 -8.06 -2.41 20.98
C ALA A 226 -9.07 -3.54 20.66
N PRO A 227 -9.84 -4.01 21.64
CA PRO A 227 -10.95 -4.91 21.38
C PRO A 227 -12.11 -4.16 20.68
N ASN A 228 -12.95 -4.90 19.96
CA ASN A 228 -14.13 -4.39 19.26
C ASN A 228 -13.82 -3.34 18.20
N PHE A 229 -12.73 -3.55 17.46
CA PHE A 229 -12.20 -2.55 16.55
C PHE A 229 -12.91 -2.54 15.18
N SER A 230 -13.46 -1.39 14.81
CA SER A 230 -14.44 -1.28 13.72
C SER A 230 -13.88 -1.57 12.33
N TRP A 231 -12.70 -1.05 11.95
CA TRP A 231 -12.22 -1.29 10.58
C TRP A 231 -11.82 -2.74 10.37
N SER A 232 -11.36 -3.41 11.43
CA SER A 232 -11.07 -4.84 11.38
C SER A 232 -12.36 -5.62 11.15
N ALA A 233 -13.42 -5.29 11.89
CA ALA A 233 -14.75 -5.89 11.66
C ALA A 233 -15.27 -5.63 10.24
N ALA A 234 -15.08 -4.41 9.71
CA ALA A 234 -15.49 -4.07 8.36
C ALA A 234 -14.74 -4.90 7.30
N HIS A 235 -13.42 -5.01 7.39
CA HIS A 235 -12.63 -5.77 6.41
C HIS A 235 -12.76 -7.29 6.60
N LEU A 236 -13.02 -7.80 7.80
CA LEU A 236 -13.44 -9.18 8.00
C LEU A 236 -14.76 -9.49 7.30
N TYR A 237 -15.74 -8.59 7.40
CA TYR A 237 -16.99 -8.71 6.66
C TYR A 237 -16.78 -8.68 5.14
N MET A 238 -15.89 -7.81 4.65
CA MET A 238 -15.55 -7.78 3.22
C MET A 238 -14.81 -9.05 2.77
N LEU A 239 -13.89 -9.59 3.57
CA LEU A 239 -13.23 -10.88 3.30
C LEU A 239 -14.25 -12.02 3.21
N TYR A 240 -15.24 -12.03 4.09
CA TYR A 240 -16.36 -12.98 4.01
C TYR A 240 -17.11 -12.87 2.68
N ASN A 241 -17.48 -11.66 2.29
CA ASN A 241 -18.24 -11.40 1.07
C ASN A 241 -17.46 -11.76 -0.20
N ASP A 242 -16.17 -11.45 -0.26
CA ASP A 242 -15.38 -11.51 -1.50
C ASP A 242 -14.56 -12.80 -1.65
N PHE A 243 -14.11 -13.40 -0.54
CA PHE A 243 -13.06 -14.44 -0.58
C PHE A 243 -13.38 -15.72 0.20
N PHE A 244 -14.29 -15.70 1.19
CA PHE A 244 -14.66 -16.90 1.96
C PHE A 244 -15.92 -17.62 1.46
N THR A 245 -16.75 -16.95 0.65
CA THR A 245 -18.01 -17.51 0.12
C THR A 245 -17.91 -17.98 -1.33
N SER A 246 -16.74 -17.85 -1.95
CA SER A 246 -16.50 -18.32 -3.32
C SER A 246 -16.18 -19.81 -3.32
N ASP A 247 -17.19 -20.64 -3.61
CA ASP A 247 -17.05 -22.01 -4.10
C ASP A 247 -16.64 -22.04 -5.59
#